data_AF-A0A1A2VIU1-F1
#
_entry.id   AF-A0A1A2VIU1-F1
#
_cell.length_a   1.000
_cell.length_b   1.000
_cell.length_c   1.000
_cell.angle_alpha   90.00
_cell.angle_beta   90.00
_cell.angle_gamma   90.00
#
_symmetry.space_group_name_H-M   'P 1'
#
loop_
_entity.id
_entity.type
_entity.pdbx_description
1 polymer ?
#
loop_
_entity_poly.entity_id
_entity_poly.type
_entity_poly.pdbx_seq_one_letter_code
_entity_poly.pdbx_strand_id
1 'polypeptide(L)'
;MSDNITTWDPPGDYTDWYNAAYWTNGVPDRDKIAVVPKHTVSTDNKDVAVKELRVLGSGWVSVAEVTAEKVLVADDGQFDASTITVSDEFRFAGGQVSSFGGLNVPPTATLRIEGTDKKEFNAHGQSIRVRGKGVLNFKGHHLNITGDLDIDITGVVEVDEEAKFEGAGSVSNSGRLEIAAPMHLLQGVDLKNSDLGTLQIAIPDHTAAQLPRITLESDNSCYLDGKLVLALGFEPADGASVQVLSYSQYHRQGKFTEIESVASGFRWQANYGETALSVTRLP
;
A
#
# COMPACT_ATOMS: atom_id res chain seq x y z
N MET A 1 -29.87 7.74 16.51
CA MET A 1 -28.66 7.16 15.88
C MET A 1 -28.43 7.70 14.46
N SER A 2 -29.38 8.41 13.84
CA SER A 2 -29.27 9.03 12.50
C SER A 2 -28.44 10.31 12.45
N ASP A 3 -28.30 11.02 13.56
CA ASP A 3 -27.83 12.42 13.55
C ASP A 3 -26.31 12.56 13.38
N ASN A 4 -25.58 11.43 13.46
CA ASN A 4 -24.14 11.39 13.30
C ASN A 4 -23.71 11.12 11.85
N ILE A 5 -24.64 10.84 10.92
CA ILE A 5 -24.32 10.69 9.50
C ILE A 5 -24.89 11.90 8.78
N THR A 6 -24.07 12.53 7.95
CA THR A 6 -24.52 13.61 7.08
C THR A 6 -24.04 13.34 5.66
N THR A 7 -24.96 13.46 4.72
CA THR A 7 -24.74 13.10 3.31
C THR A 7 -24.74 14.35 2.47
N TRP A 8 -23.77 14.45 1.57
CA TRP A 8 -23.69 15.48 0.55
C TRP A 8 -24.80 15.25 -0.49
N ASP A 9 -25.75 16.18 -0.55
CA ASP A 9 -26.86 16.17 -1.50
C ASP A 9 -27.22 17.59 -1.95
N PRO A 10 -26.30 18.27 -2.66
CA PRO A 10 -26.57 19.58 -3.22
C PRO A 10 -27.62 19.48 -4.35
N PRO A 11 -28.35 20.57 -4.65
CA PRO A 11 -29.33 20.59 -5.74
C PRO A 11 -28.68 20.61 -7.16
N GLY A 12 -27.35 20.42 -7.27
CA GLY A 12 -26.57 20.45 -8.51
C GLY A 12 -25.07 20.34 -8.22
N ASP A 13 -24.21 20.67 -9.19
CA ASP A 13 -22.75 20.64 -9.03
C ASP A 13 -22.27 21.90 -8.28
N TYR A 14 -22.36 21.85 -6.96
CA TYR A 14 -21.85 22.87 -6.04
C TYR A 14 -20.61 22.34 -5.32
N THR A 15 -19.76 23.21 -4.80
CA THR A 15 -18.46 22.79 -4.24
C THR A 15 -18.17 23.38 -2.86
N ASP A 16 -19.18 23.75 -2.07
CA ASP A 16 -18.96 24.37 -0.76
C ASP A 16 -19.27 23.41 0.40
N TRP A 17 -18.24 22.77 0.94
CA TRP A 17 -18.31 21.90 2.12
C TRP A 17 -19.01 22.56 3.31
N TYR A 18 -18.88 23.88 3.49
CA TYR A 18 -19.38 24.57 4.69
C TYR A 18 -20.82 25.07 4.53
N ASN A 19 -21.46 24.83 3.39
CA ASN A 19 -22.87 25.16 3.20
C ASN A 19 -23.76 24.07 3.84
N ALA A 20 -24.30 24.37 5.02
CA ALA A 20 -25.17 23.48 5.76
C ALA A 20 -26.42 23.02 4.97
N ALA A 21 -26.87 23.77 3.97
CA ALA A 21 -28.02 23.40 3.15
C ALA A 21 -27.75 22.26 2.17
N TYR A 22 -26.47 21.93 1.91
CA TYR A 22 -26.07 20.84 1.02
C TYR A 22 -25.80 19.53 1.75
N TRP A 23 -25.96 19.53 3.07
CA TRP A 23 -25.74 18.40 3.94
C TRP A 23 -27.06 18.00 4.62
N THR A 24 -27.45 16.73 4.49
CA THR A 24 -28.73 16.25 5.03
C THR A 24 -28.91 16.49 6.53
N ASN A 25 -27.83 16.45 7.31
CA ASN A 25 -27.81 16.66 8.76
C ASN A 25 -26.79 17.75 9.18
N GLY A 26 -26.72 18.81 8.38
CA GLY A 26 -25.81 19.92 8.58
C GLY A 26 -24.34 19.57 8.32
N VAL A 27 -23.48 20.58 8.37
CA VAL A 27 -22.05 20.43 8.06
C VAL A 27 -21.43 19.34 8.96
N PRO A 28 -20.65 18.41 8.39
CA PRO A 28 -19.92 17.42 9.16
C PRO A 28 -18.83 18.07 10.00
N ASP A 29 -18.66 17.56 11.22
CA ASP A 29 -17.61 17.91 12.17
C ASP A 29 -16.98 16.62 12.73
N ARG A 30 -16.11 16.76 13.74
CA ARG A 30 -15.33 15.65 14.33
C ARG A 30 -16.17 14.51 14.89
N ASP A 31 -17.45 14.73 15.17
CA ASP A 31 -18.33 13.70 15.72
C ASP A 31 -19.21 13.04 14.64
N LYS A 32 -19.15 13.54 13.40
CA LYS A 32 -19.99 13.12 12.28
C LYS A 32 -19.24 12.33 11.21
N ILE A 33 -19.98 11.42 10.60
CA ILE A 33 -19.63 10.66 9.41
C ILE A 33 -20.12 11.47 8.20
N ALA A 34 -19.18 11.95 7.38
CA ALA A 34 -19.44 12.63 6.13
C ALA A 34 -19.51 11.60 4.99
N VAL A 35 -20.61 11.61 4.23
CA VAL A 35 -20.78 10.72 3.07
C VAL A 35 -20.95 11.55 1.82
N VAL A 36 -20.10 11.31 0.82
CA VAL A 36 -20.10 11.98 -0.48
C VAL A 36 -20.31 10.93 -1.57
N PRO A 37 -21.56 10.62 -1.92
CA PRO A 37 -21.89 9.52 -2.84
C PRO A 37 -21.94 9.93 -4.33
N LYS A 38 -22.03 11.22 -4.60
CA LYS A 38 -22.14 11.84 -5.93
C LYS A 38 -21.81 13.32 -5.81
N HIS A 39 -21.58 13.98 -6.95
CA HIS A 39 -21.19 15.39 -7.07
C HIS A 39 -19.84 15.71 -6.41
N THR A 40 -19.29 16.84 -6.81
CA THR A 40 -18.06 17.37 -6.20
C THR A 40 -18.39 18.08 -4.88
N VAL A 41 -17.48 18.05 -3.93
CA VAL A 41 -17.43 18.95 -2.78
C VAL A 41 -15.99 19.44 -2.63
N SER A 42 -15.83 20.74 -2.44
CA SER A 42 -14.54 21.37 -2.17
C SER A 42 -14.62 22.19 -0.90
N THR A 43 -13.47 22.58 -0.37
CA THR A 43 -13.35 23.46 0.79
C THR A 43 -12.65 24.78 0.45
N ASP A 44 -12.34 24.99 -0.83
CA ASP A 44 -11.44 26.05 -1.30
C ASP A 44 -10.09 26.02 -0.54
N ASN A 45 -9.49 24.82 -0.47
CA ASN A 45 -8.23 24.54 0.25
C ASN A 45 -8.28 24.81 1.75
N LYS A 46 -9.37 24.43 2.43
CA LYS A 46 -9.44 24.46 3.89
C LYS A 46 -9.41 23.04 4.45
N ASP A 47 -9.04 22.96 5.72
CA ASP A 47 -8.94 21.69 6.42
C ASP A 47 -10.32 21.22 6.86
N VAL A 48 -10.49 19.89 6.85
CA VAL A 48 -11.69 19.23 7.35
C VAL A 48 -11.33 18.24 8.45
N ALA A 49 -12.12 18.28 9.51
CA ALA A 49 -12.02 17.34 10.61
C ALA A 49 -13.37 16.65 10.78
N VAL A 50 -13.40 15.34 10.54
CA VAL A 50 -14.61 14.52 10.62
C VAL A 50 -14.34 13.27 11.44
N LYS A 51 -15.39 12.59 11.89
CA LYS A 51 -15.21 11.25 12.46
C LYS A 51 -14.78 10.27 11.38
N GLU A 52 -15.56 10.23 10.31
CA GLU A 52 -15.31 9.36 9.16
C GLU A 52 -15.65 10.09 7.87
N LEU A 53 -14.81 9.96 6.85
CA LEU A 53 -15.08 10.43 5.51
C LEU A 53 -15.32 9.24 4.57
N ARG A 54 -16.45 9.21 3.88
CA ARG A 54 -16.75 8.22 2.84
C ARG A 54 -16.93 8.91 1.50
N VAL A 55 -16.05 8.62 0.56
CA VAL A 55 -16.15 9.05 -0.84
C VAL A 55 -16.55 7.83 -1.66
N LEU A 56 -17.79 7.84 -2.15
CA LEU A 56 -18.45 6.68 -2.76
C LEU A 56 -19.05 7.06 -4.11
N GLY A 57 -19.52 6.06 -4.88
CA GLY A 57 -20.18 6.29 -6.16
C GLY A 57 -19.34 7.15 -7.09
N SER A 58 -19.88 8.27 -7.56
CA SER A 58 -19.17 9.28 -8.37
C SER A 58 -18.82 10.55 -7.59
N GLY A 59 -18.81 10.47 -6.26
CA GLY A 59 -18.47 11.59 -5.39
C GLY A 59 -17.02 12.02 -5.56
N TRP A 60 -16.78 13.33 -5.50
CA TRP A 60 -15.43 13.87 -5.53
C TRP A 60 -15.22 14.83 -4.35
N VAL A 61 -14.24 14.56 -3.50
CA VAL A 61 -13.82 15.45 -2.41
C VAL A 61 -12.47 16.09 -2.75
N SER A 62 -12.38 17.42 -2.65
CA SER A 62 -11.13 18.18 -2.77
C SER A 62 -10.91 19.09 -1.56
N VAL A 63 -9.88 18.82 -0.76
CA VAL A 63 -9.59 19.54 0.49
C VAL A 63 -8.10 19.84 0.65
N ALA A 64 -7.74 20.78 1.52
CA ALA A 64 -6.32 20.97 1.84
C ALA A 64 -5.82 19.81 2.72
N GLU A 65 -6.42 19.64 3.89
CA GLU A 65 -6.08 18.55 4.80
C GLU A 65 -7.34 17.84 5.30
N VAL A 66 -7.25 16.52 5.48
CA VAL A 66 -8.25 15.76 6.22
C VAL A 66 -7.64 15.20 7.51
N THR A 67 -8.37 15.39 8.61
CA THR A 67 -8.18 14.65 9.85
C THR A 67 -9.44 13.84 10.12
N ALA A 68 -9.30 12.51 10.17
CA ALA A 68 -10.43 11.63 10.49
C ALA A 68 -10.01 10.44 11.35
N GLU A 69 -10.96 9.79 12.02
CA GLU A 69 -10.71 8.43 12.53
C GLU A 69 -10.59 7.48 11.33
N LYS A 70 -11.53 7.60 10.39
CA LYS A 70 -11.60 6.75 9.21
C LYS A 70 -11.76 7.52 7.91
N VAL A 71 -11.10 7.03 6.86
CA VAL A 71 -11.36 7.45 5.49
C VAL A 71 -11.63 6.22 4.64
N LEU A 72 -12.71 6.24 3.87
CA LEU A 72 -13.07 5.25 2.88
C LEU A 72 -13.20 5.93 1.51
N VAL A 73 -12.47 5.44 0.52
CA VAL A 73 -12.67 5.75 -0.90
C VAL A 73 -13.05 4.45 -1.60
N ALA A 74 -14.20 4.42 -2.27
CA ALA A 74 -14.74 3.22 -2.92
C ALA A 74 -15.47 3.56 -4.22
N ASP A 75 -15.85 2.52 -4.97
CA ASP A 75 -16.51 2.64 -6.28
C ASP A 75 -15.67 3.48 -7.26
N ASP A 76 -16.25 4.53 -7.87
CA ASP A 76 -15.56 5.50 -8.72
C ASP A 76 -15.23 6.81 -7.96
N GLY A 77 -15.24 6.77 -6.62
CA GLY A 77 -15.02 7.92 -5.78
C GLY A 77 -13.64 8.57 -6.00
N GLN A 78 -13.60 9.90 -5.98
CA GLN A 78 -12.36 10.66 -6.18
C GLN A 78 -12.01 11.45 -4.93
N PHE A 79 -10.77 11.31 -4.45
CA PHE A 79 -10.32 12.03 -3.27
C PHE A 79 -9.00 12.75 -3.51
N ASP A 80 -9.04 14.07 -3.35
CA ASP A 80 -7.91 14.98 -3.44
C ASP A 80 -7.73 15.67 -2.08
N ALA A 81 -6.57 15.45 -1.45
CA ALA A 81 -6.21 16.11 -0.20
C ALA A 81 -4.70 16.25 -0.10
N SER A 82 -4.18 17.46 0.16
CA SER A 82 -2.74 17.68 0.33
C SER A 82 -2.14 16.96 1.53
N THR A 83 -2.91 16.62 2.56
CA THR A 83 -2.47 15.71 3.64
C THR A 83 -3.65 14.91 4.17
N ILE A 84 -3.41 13.61 4.38
CA ILE A 84 -4.39 12.68 4.95
C ILE A 84 -3.84 12.15 6.27
N THR A 85 -4.53 12.49 7.37
CA THR A 85 -4.25 11.97 8.70
C THR A 85 -5.42 11.12 9.19
N VAL A 86 -5.15 9.83 9.42
CA VAL A 86 -6.11 8.90 10.03
C VAL A 86 -5.62 8.44 11.39
N SER A 87 -6.52 8.30 12.37
CA SER A 87 -6.19 7.72 13.68
C SER A 87 -6.54 6.24 13.81
N ASP A 88 -7.45 5.72 13.00
CA ASP A 88 -7.88 4.32 12.99
C ASP A 88 -7.67 3.64 11.62
N GLU A 89 -8.31 4.10 10.54
CA GLU A 89 -8.24 3.39 9.25
C GLU A 89 -8.25 4.32 8.02
N PHE A 90 -7.36 4.06 7.07
CA PHE A 90 -7.52 4.51 5.68
C PHE A 90 -7.82 3.29 4.81
N ARG A 91 -8.99 3.28 4.17
CA ARG A 91 -9.44 2.19 3.30
C ARG A 91 -9.66 2.69 1.88
N PHE A 92 -8.90 2.14 0.94
CA PHE A 92 -9.06 2.39 -0.48
C PHE A 92 -9.60 1.13 -1.16
N ALA A 93 -10.90 1.13 -1.41
CA ALA A 93 -11.65 0.02 -1.98
C ALA A 93 -11.84 0.11 -3.50
N GLY A 94 -11.76 1.33 -4.06
CA GLY A 94 -11.95 1.63 -5.48
C GLY A 94 -11.85 3.13 -5.74
N GLY A 95 -11.67 3.53 -7.00
CA GLY A 95 -11.69 4.92 -7.45
C GLY A 95 -10.31 5.53 -7.59
N GLN A 96 -10.19 6.82 -7.29
CA GLN A 96 -8.96 7.59 -7.46
C GLN A 96 -8.60 8.38 -6.20
N VAL A 97 -7.32 8.32 -5.82
CA VAL A 97 -6.74 9.19 -4.80
C VAL A 97 -5.58 9.97 -5.43
N SER A 98 -5.65 11.30 -5.34
CA SER A 98 -4.73 12.22 -6.02
C SER A 98 -4.18 13.28 -5.07
N SER A 99 -3.07 13.91 -5.48
CA SER A 99 -2.62 15.20 -4.94
C SER A 99 -2.31 15.24 -3.43
N PHE A 100 -1.90 14.13 -2.82
CA PHE A 100 -1.52 14.13 -1.40
C PHE A 100 -0.03 14.37 -1.17
N GLY A 101 0.32 15.46 -0.50
CA GLY A 101 1.68 15.70 0.02
C GLY A 101 2.16 14.63 1.02
N GLY A 102 1.24 13.84 1.58
CA GLY A 102 1.56 12.60 2.29
C GLY A 102 0.34 11.92 2.92
N LEU A 103 0.34 10.58 2.93
CA LEU A 103 -0.58 9.77 3.73
C LEU A 103 0.20 9.21 4.91
N ASN A 104 -0.15 9.63 6.12
CA ASN A 104 0.52 9.17 7.34
C ASN A 104 -0.38 8.21 8.12
N VAL A 105 0.05 6.96 8.22
CA VAL A 105 -0.64 5.89 8.94
C VAL A 105 0.11 5.66 10.26
N PRO A 106 -0.35 6.22 11.39
CA PRO A 106 0.36 6.12 12.67
C PRO A 106 0.39 4.67 13.20
N PRO A 107 1.21 4.38 14.22
CA PRO A 107 1.39 3.02 14.76
C PRO A 107 0.09 2.29 15.16
N THR A 108 -0.95 3.03 15.54
CA THR A 108 -2.25 2.49 15.96
C THR A 108 -3.25 2.33 14.82
N ALA A 109 -2.94 2.85 13.63
CA ALA A 109 -3.86 2.87 12.50
C ALA A 109 -3.53 1.77 11.48
N THR A 110 -4.51 1.48 10.63
CA THR A 110 -4.41 0.52 9.53
C THR A 110 -4.57 1.20 8.18
N LEU A 111 -3.68 0.89 7.25
CA LEU A 111 -3.87 1.11 5.82
C LEU A 111 -4.46 -0.15 5.19
N ARG A 112 -5.60 -0.03 4.51
CA ARG A 112 -6.18 -1.09 3.69
C ARG A 112 -6.34 -0.62 2.27
N ILE A 113 -5.66 -1.27 1.34
CA ILE A 113 -5.91 -1.08 -0.09
C ILE A 113 -6.43 -2.43 -0.57
N GLU A 114 -7.75 -2.56 -0.71
CA GLU A 114 -8.40 -3.86 -0.85
C GLU A 114 -9.60 -3.85 -1.81
N GLY A 115 -10.01 -5.03 -2.28
CA GLY A 115 -11.23 -5.16 -3.09
C GLY A 115 -10.98 -5.12 -4.60
N THR A 116 -12.03 -5.42 -5.36
CA THR A 116 -11.96 -5.74 -6.79
C THR A 116 -12.04 -4.53 -7.73
N ASP A 117 -12.36 -3.35 -7.22
CA ASP A 117 -12.52 -2.19 -8.10
C ASP A 117 -11.15 -1.64 -8.52
N LYS A 118 -11.11 -0.99 -9.68
CA LYS A 118 -9.89 -0.31 -10.14
C LYS A 118 -9.52 0.79 -9.15
N LYS A 119 -8.23 0.91 -8.89
CA LYS A 119 -7.64 1.87 -7.94
C LYS A 119 -6.52 2.60 -8.64
N GLU A 120 -6.61 3.93 -8.65
CA GLU A 120 -5.56 4.80 -9.17
C GLU A 120 -5.01 5.67 -8.06
N PHE A 121 -3.68 5.61 -7.87
CA PHE A 121 -2.95 6.58 -7.08
C PHE A 121 -2.20 7.51 -8.01
N ASN A 122 -2.54 8.80 -7.95
CA ASN A 122 -1.85 9.82 -8.72
C ASN A 122 -0.86 10.57 -7.81
N ALA A 123 0.35 10.01 -7.72
CA ALA A 123 1.37 10.30 -6.73
C ALA A 123 2.52 11.11 -7.34
N HIS A 124 2.28 12.35 -7.77
CA HIS A 124 3.34 13.23 -8.33
C HIS A 124 4.38 13.65 -7.27
N GLY A 125 5.31 12.75 -6.89
CA GLY A 125 6.35 13.00 -5.89
C GLY A 125 5.85 12.88 -4.45
N GLN A 126 4.95 11.94 -4.20
CA GLN A 126 4.19 11.83 -2.95
C GLN A 126 4.67 10.65 -2.11
N SER A 127 4.34 10.65 -0.81
CA SER A 127 4.74 9.57 0.10
C SER A 127 3.60 8.97 0.92
N ILE A 128 3.56 7.64 0.98
CA ILE A 128 2.75 6.88 1.95
C ILE A 128 3.70 6.42 3.05
N ARG A 129 3.46 6.86 4.28
CA ARG A 129 4.25 6.46 5.44
C ARG A 129 3.44 5.52 6.32
N VAL A 130 3.86 4.25 6.39
CA VAL A 130 3.20 3.20 7.17
C VAL A 130 3.99 2.90 8.44
N ARG A 131 3.51 3.44 9.57
CA ARG A 131 4.08 3.18 10.91
C ARG A 131 3.29 2.12 11.69
N GLY A 132 2.01 1.95 11.36
CA GLY A 132 1.12 0.92 11.91
C GLY A 132 1.10 -0.35 11.07
N LYS A 133 -0.12 -0.83 10.76
CA LYS A 133 -0.31 -1.98 9.88
C LYS A 133 -0.75 -1.53 8.49
N GLY A 134 -0.21 -2.14 7.44
CA GLY A 134 -0.71 -2.05 6.06
C GLY A 134 -1.15 -3.42 5.57
N VAL A 135 -2.27 -3.46 4.84
CA VAL A 135 -2.75 -4.65 4.13
C VAL A 135 -3.05 -4.23 2.70
N LEU A 136 -2.36 -4.85 1.75
CA LEU A 136 -2.48 -4.60 0.32
C LEU A 136 -2.99 -5.88 -0.34
N ASN A 137 -4.25 -5.86 -0.80
CA ASN A 137 -4.91 -7.02 -1.39
C ASN A 137 -5.78 -6.63 -2.59
N PHE A 138 -5.27 -6.78 -3.80
CA PHE A 138 -5.96 -6.27 -4.99
C PHE A 138 -6.92 -7.26 -5.67
N LYS A 139 -7.17 -8.46 -5.10
CA LYS A 139 -8.15 -9.47 -5.57
C LYS A 139 -8.36 -9.51 -7.11
N GLY A 140 -7.31 -9.80 -7.86
CA GLY A 140 -7.34 -9.93 -9.32
C GLY A 140 -7.12 -8.64 -10.12
N HIS A 141 -6.83 -7.52 -9.46
CA HIS A 141 -6.61 -6.21 -10.07
C HIS A 141 -5.25 -5.61 -9.69
N HIS A 142 -4.91 -4.50 -10.34
CA HIS A 142 -3.62 -3.82 -10.19
C HIS A 142 -3.81 -2.47 -9.51
N LEU A 143 -2.88 -2.06 -8.66
CA LEU A 143 -2.78 -0.68 -8.20
C LEU A 143 -1.97 0.10 -9.21
N ASN A 144 -2.63 0.96 -9.98
CA ASN A 144 -1.95 1.81 -10.95
C ASN A 144 -1.43 3.07 -10.26
N ILE A 145 -0.12 3.28 -10.32
CA ILE A 145 0.55 4.45 -9.77
C ILE A 145 1.01 5.31 -10.93
N THR A 146 0.46 6.52 -11.00
CA THR A 146 0.88 7.54 -11.95
C THR A 146 1.75 8.58 -11.21
N GLY A 147 2.97 8.83 -11.69
CA GLY A 147 3.98 9.63 -10.99
C GLY A 147 4.91 8.81 -10.10
N ASP A 148 5.77 9.48 -9.33
CA ASP A 148 6.72 8.86 -8.39
C ASP A 148 6.10 8.70 -6.99
N LEU A 149 5.79 7.47 -6.59
CA LEU A 149 5.31 7.16 -5.23
C LEU A 149 6.40 6.57 -4.35
N ASP A 150 6.65 7.19 -3.19
CA ASP A 150 7.49 6.62 -2.14
C ASP A 150 6.65 5.97 -1.03
N ILE A 151 6.89 4.69 -0.76
CA ILE A 151 6.29 3.98 0.38
C ILE A 151 7.37 3.77 1.44
N ASP A 152 7.22 4.43 2.58
CA ASP A 152 8.12 4.31 3.74
C ASP A 152 7.47 3.44 4.82
N ILE A 153 8.05 2.25 5.03
CA ILE A 153 7.56 1.23 5.95
C ILE A 153 8.45 1.21 7.18
N THR A 154 7.86 1.55 8.33
CA THR A 154 8.47 1.39 9.66
C THR A 154 7.64 0.46 10.54
N GLY A 155 6.37 0.22 10.18
CA GLY A 155 5.48 -0.75 10.79
C GLY A 155 5.51 -2.10 10.08
N VAL A 156 4.33 -2.71 9.89
CA VAL A 156 4.16 -3.99 9.18
C VAL A 156 3.30 -3.78 7.94
N VAL A 157 3.74 -4.22 6.77
CA VAL A 157 2.92 -4.25 5.54
C VAL A 157 2.81 -5.69 5.06
N GLU A 158 1.59 -6.17 4.87
CA GLU A 158 1.25 -7.46 4.28
C GLU A 158 0.76 -7.23 2.85
N VAL A 159 1.37 -7.91 1.88
CA VAL A 159 1.02 -7.85 0.46
C VAL A 159 0.53 -9.23 0.02
N ASP A 160 -0.70 -9.30 -0.47
CA ASP A 160 -1.33 -10.55 -0.93
C ASP A 160 -0.85 -10.97 -2.33
N GLU A 161 -1.07 -12.23 -2.70
CA GLU A 161 -0.47 -12.91 -3.87
C GLU A 161 -0.87 -12.34 -5.24
N GLU A 162 -2.00 -11.63 -5.31
CA GLU A 162 -2.48 -11.01 -6.53
C GLU A 162 -2.13 -9.52 -6.62
N ALA A 163 -1.47 -8.97 -5.59
CA ALA A 163 -1.20 -7.55 -5.52
C ALA A 163 0.00 -7.16 -6.41
N LYS A 164 -0.26 -6.37 -7.46
CA LYS A 164 0.76 -5.79 -8.34
C LYS A 164 0.83 -4.28 -8.21
N PHE A 165 2.05 -3.78 -8.08
CA PHE A 165 2.38 -2.37 -8.25
C PHE A 165 2.87 -2.14 -9.67
N GLU A 166 2.26 -1.18 -10.36
CA GLU A 166 2.69 -0.73 -11.68
C GLU A 166 2.86 0.79 -11.66
N GLY A 167 4.07 1.26 -11.95
CA GLY A 167 4.41 2.69 -11.95
C GLY A 167 5.86 2.95 -11.56
N ALA A 168 6.25 4.23 -11.53
CA ALA A 168 7.55 4.67 -11.02
C ALA A 168 7.45 4.94 -9.52
N GLY A 169 8.43 4.49 -8.73
CA GLY A 169 8.39 4.72 -7.29
C GLY A 169 9.42 3.90 -6.51
N SER A 170 9.45 4.10 -5.20
CA SER A 170 10.33 3.35 -4.31
C SER A 170 9.61 2.85 -3.06
N VAL A 171 9.92 1.63 -2.64
CA VAL A 171 9.52 1.05 -1.36
C VAL A 171 10.75 1.00 -0.47
N SER A 172 10.77 1.85 0.55
CA SER A 172 11.80 1.87 1.59
C SER A 172 11.29 1.15 2.83
N ASN A 173 11.94 0.06 3.22
CA ASN A 173 11.55 -0.77 4.35
C ASN A 173 12.59 -0.72 5.48
N SER A 174 12.14 -0.27 6.64
CA SER A 174 12.85 -0.33 7.93
C SER A 174 12.03 -1.02 9.04
N GLY A 175 10.82 -1.47 8.71
CA GLY A 175 9.95 -2.29 9.56
C GLY A 175 9.91 -3.73 9.05
N ARG A 176 8.70 -4.25 8.81
CA ARG A 176 8.48 -5.58 8.23
C ARG A 176 7.62 -5.47 6.98
N LEU A 177 8.13 -5.96 5.85
CA LEU A 177 7.39 -6.13 4.61
C LEU A 177 7.19 -7.63 4.38
N GLU A 178 5.95 -8.09 4.44
CA GLU A 178 5.55 -9.47 4.20
C GLU A 178 4.86 -9.59 2.84
N ILE A 179 5.38 -10.49 2.02
CA ILE A 179 4.93 -10.72 0.65
C ILE A 179 4.43 -12.15 0.58
N ALA A 180 3.12 -12.33 0.45
CA ALA A 180 2.53 -13.60 0.04
C ALA A 180 2.65 -13.68 -1.49
N ALA A 181 3.38 -14.64 -2.06
CA ALA A 181 3.46 -14.76 -3.51
C ALA A 181 3.83 -16.18 -3.96
N PRO A 182 3.18 -16.71 -5.02
CA PRO A 182 3.80 -17.70 -5.87
C PRO A 182 4.66 -17.04 -6.98
N MET A 183 4.32 -15.85 -7.52
CA MET A 183 5.11 -15.15 -8.56
C MET A 183 4.81 -13.64 -8.69
N HIS A 184 5.86 -12.85 -8.98
CA HIS A 184 5.87 -11.44 -9.47
C HIS A 184 5.10 -10.37 -8.66
N LEU A 185 5.81 -9.65 -7.79
CA LEU A 185 5.20 -8.61 -6.94
C LEU A 185 5.48 -7.15 -7.35
N LEU A 186 6.67 -6.85 -7.89
CA LEU A 186 7.13 -5.47 -8.06
C LEU A 186 7.68 -5.24 -9.46
N GLN A 187 6.85 -4.65 -10.33
CA GLN A 187 7.25 -4.19 -11.66
C GLN A 187 7.33 -2.66 -11.69
N GLY A 188 8.47 -2.12 -12.08
CA GLY A 188 8.75 -0.68 -12.14
C GLY A 188 9.18 -0.01 -10.82
N VAL A 189 9.20 -0.75 -9.71
CA VAL A 189 9.39 -0.17 -8.36
C VAL A 189 10.74 -0.54 -7.74
N ASP A 190 11.46 0.46 -7.21
CA ASP A 190 12.70 0.26 -6.45
C ASP A 190 12.41 -0.31 -5.05
N LEU A 191 13.04 -1.43 -4.67
CA LEU A 191 12.97 -1.96 -3.30
C LEU A 191 14.26 -1.65 -2.53
N LYS A 192 14.12 -0.96 -1.40
CA LYS A 192 15.19 -0.61 -0.46
C LYS A 192 14.89 -1.18 0.92
N ASN A 193 15.41 -2.37 1.22
CA ASN A 193 15.38 -2.93 2.56
C ASN A 193 16.62 -2.46 3.35
N SER A 194 16.38 -1.70 4.43
CA SER A 194 17.44 -1.22 5.32
C SER A 194 17.98 -2.32 6.24
N ASP A 195 19.06 -2.02 6.95
CA ASP A 195 19.67 -2.87 7.97
C ASP A 195 18.73 -3.21 9.15
N LEU A 196 17.78 -2.33 9.44
CA LEU A 196 16.74 -2.56 10.45
C LEU A 196 15.52 -3.31 9.90
N GLY A 197 15.37 -3.37 8.57
CA GLY A 197 14.21 -3.93 7.90
C GLY A 197 14.20 -5.46 7.86
N THR A 198 13.01 -6.04 7.98
CA THR A 198 12.73 -7.45 7.67
C THR A 198 11.93 -7.54 6.38
N LEU A 199 12.49 -8.22 5.37
CA LEU A 199 11.76 -8.68 4.19
C LEU A 199 11.33 -10.12 4.43
N GLN A 200 10.04 -10.38 4.48
CA GLN A 200 9.47 -11.72 4.58
C GLN A 200 8.80 -12.12 3.27
N ILE A 201 9.13 -13.31 2.81
CA ILE A 201 8.51 -13.96 1.67
C ILE A 201 7.74 -15.17 2.19
N ALA A 202 6.42 -15.11 2.10
CA ALA A 202 5.51 -16.17 2.50
C ALA A 202 4.93 -16.87 1.27
N ILE A 203 4.99 -18.20 1.27
CA ILE A 203 4.58 -19.01 0.12
C ILE A 203 3.72 -20.15 0.66
N PRO A 204 2.40 -19.92 0.81
CA PRO A 204 1.53 -20.79 1.60
C PRO A 204 1.36 -22.18 0.99
N ASP A 205 1.26 -22.29 -0.34
CA ASP A 205 1.15 -23.56 -1.05
C ASP A 205 1.84 -23.48 -2.42
N HIS A 206 2.75 -24.40 -2.72
CA HIS A 206 3.32 -24.54 -4.07
C HIS A 206 3.58 -26.01 -4.42
N THR A 207 3.27 -26.40 -5.66
CA THR A 207 3.71 -27.71 -6.18
C THR A 207 5.20 -27.61 -6.55
N ALA A 208 6.03 -28.56 -6.12
CA ALA A 208 7.49 -28.52 -6.25
C ALA A 208 8.07 -28.35 -7.69
N ALA A 209 7.23 -28.26 -8.73
CA ALA A 209 7.62 -28.20 -10.12
C ALA A 209 8.12 -26.81 -10.60
N GLN A 210 7.78 -25.72 -9.92
CA GLN A 210 8.34 -24.39 -10.20
C GLN A 210 8.67 -23.73 -8.87
N LEU A 211 9.93 -23.40 -8.63
CA LEU A 211 10.27 -22.65 -7.43
C LEU A 211 9.89 -21.18 -7.65
N PRO A 212 9.38 -20.52 -6.61
CA PRO A 212 8.91 -19.15 -6.68
C PRO A 212 10.07 -18.22 -7.04
N ARG A 213 9.82 -17.34 -8.02
CA ARG A 213 10.72 -16.27 -8.42
C ARG A 213 10.10 -14.95 -8.02
N ILE A 214 10.83 -14.21 -7.20
CA ILE A 214 10.52 -12.81 -6.95
C ILE A 214 11.34 -12.00 -7.93
N THR A 215 10.63 -11.42 -8.87
CA THR A 215 11.20 -10.51 -9.84
C THR A 215 10.94 -9.10 -9.34
N LEU A 216 12.02 -8.37 -9.06
CA LEU A 216 12.01 -6.92 -8.86
C LEU A 216 12.46 -6.32 -10.19
N GLU A 217 11.50 -5.89 -11.01
CA GLU A 217 11.80 -5.16 -12.24
C GLU A 217 11.90 -3.69 -11.90
N SER A 218 12.89 -3.30 -11.13
CA SER A 218 13.14 -1.88 -10.88
C SER A 218 13.90 -1.29 -12.06
N ASP A 219 13.60 -0.04 -12.44
CA ASP A 219 14.41 0.70 -13.41
C ASP A 219 15.73 1.21 -12.78
N ASN A 220 15.83 1.22 -11.44
CA ASN A 220 17.04 1.60 -10.70
C ASN A 220 17.60 0.46 -9.83
N SER A 221 18.34 0.82 -8.76
CA SER A 221 19.09 -0.09 -7.89
C SER A 221 18.22 -0.68 -6.78
N CYS A 222 18.28 -2.01 -6.60
CA CYS A 222 17.73 -2.68 -5.43
C CYS A 222 18.76 -2.72 -4.29
N TYR A 223 18.37 -2.30 -3.08
CA TYR A 223 19.18 -2.37 -1.86
C TYR A 223 18.58 -3.39 -0.91
N LEU A 224 19.32 -4.46 -0.61
CA LEU A 224 18.82 -5.60 0.16
C LEU A 224 19.74 -5.88 1.37
N ASP A 225 19.60 -5.07 2.42
CA ASP A 225 20.27 -5.25 3.72
C ASP A 225 19.31 -5.81 4.76
N GLY A 226 19.76 -5.97 6.02
CA GLY A 226 18.91 -6.40 7.13
C GLY A 226 18.54 -7.89 7.09
N LYS A 227 17.29 -8.22 7.40
CA LYS A 227 16.84 -9.62 7.57
C LYS A 227 15.96 -10.10 6.42
N LEU A 228 16.23 -11.31 5.93
CA LEU A 228 15.36 -12.06 5.03
C LEU A 228 14.70 -13.23 5.76
N VAL A 229 13.38 -13.36 5.66
CA VAL A 229 12.61 -14.47 6.22
C VAL A 229 11.90 -15.22 5.11
N LEU A 230 12.10 -16.53 5.04
CA LEU A 230 11.42 -17.44 4.11
C LEU A 230 10.39 -18.30 4.87
N ALA A 231 9.11 -17.99 4.67
CA ALA A 231 7.97 -18.69 5.25
C ALA A 231 7.31 -19.59 4.20
N LEU A 232 7.94 -20.73 3.91
CA LEU A 232 7.42 -21.70 2.93
C LEU A 232 6.46 -22.67 3.61
N GLY A 233 5.24 -22.80 3.08
CA GLY A 233 4.26 -23.79 3.51
C GLY A 233 4.51 -25.20 2.98
N PHE A 234 5.57 -25.38 2.19
CA PHE A 234 5.99 -26.66 1.62
C PHE A 234 7.47 -26.94 1.91
N GLU A 235 7.85 -28.22 1.88
CA GLU A 235 9.25 -28.64 2.01
C GLU A 235 9.98 -28.55 0.66
N PRO A 236 11.01 -27.69 0.50
CA PRO A 236 11.43 -27.28 -0.83
C PRO A 236 12.40 -28.19 -1.58
N ALA A 237 12.64 -29.48 -1.35
CA ALA A 237 13.70 -30.26 -2.06
C ALA A 237 15.16 -29.69 -1.99
N ASP A 238 16.15 -30.57 -1.91
CA ASP A 238 17.55 -30.14 -1.80
C ASP A 238 18.03 -29.46 -3.09
N GLY A 239 18.75 -28.34 -2.95
CA GLY A 239 19.23 -27.56 -4.09
C GLY A 239 18.19 -26.62 -4.71
N ALA A 240 16.95 -26.61 -4.22
CA ALA A 240 15.96 -25.61 -4.62
C ALA A 240 16.41 -24.19 -4.27
N SER A 241 16.19 -23.25 -5.19
CA SER A 241 16.48 -21.83 -4.98
C SER A 241 15.23 -20.94 -5.04
N VAL A 242 15.15 -19.99 -4.11
CA VAL A 242 14.31 -18.79 -4.22
C VAL A 242 15.18 -17.70 -4.82
N GLN A 243 14.68 -17.03 -5.87
CA GLN A 243 15.42 -15.95 -6.52
C GLN A 243 14.77 -14.60 -6.25
N VAL A 244 15.60 -13.62 -5.92
CA VAL A 244 15.25 -12.19 -5.93
C VAL A 244 16.06 -11.55 -7.06
N LEU A 245 15.40 -11.21 -8.16
CA LEU A 245 16.03 -10.70 -9.39
C LEU A 245 15.93 -9.17 -9.46
N SER A 246 16.98 -8.50 -9.94
CA SER A 246 17.03 -7.07 -10.29
C SER A 246 17.33 -6.97 -11.78
N TYR A 247 16.39 -6.47 -12.57
CA TYR A 247 16.50 -6.46 -14.05
C TYR A 247 17.10 -5.19 -14.65
N SER A 248 17.41 -4.15 -13.87
CA SER A 248 18.06 -2.96 -14.41
C SER A 248 19.54 -3.18 -14.72
N GLN A 249 20.06 -2.32 -15.59
CA GLN A 249 21.49 -2.07 -15.82
C GLN A 249 22.25 -1.59 -14.55
N TYR A 250 21.55 -1.40 -13.42
CA TYR A 250 22.11 -0.97 -12.14
C TYR A 250 22.17 -2.16 -11.16
N HIS A 251 23.34 -2.34 -10.56
CA HIS A 251 23.65 -3.52 -9.75
C HIS A 251 22.78 -3.65 -8.50
N ARG A 252 22.46 -4.89 -8.11
CA ARG A 252 21.97 -5.23 -6.76
C ARG A 252 23.04 -4.82 -5.74
N GLN A 253 22.65 -4.04 -4.73
CA GLN A 253 23.51 -3.62 -3.62
C GLN A 253 23.02 -4.21 -2.28
N GLY A 254 23.92 -4.26 -1.30
CA GLY A 254 23.64 -4.79 0.03
C GLY A 254 23.82 -6.31 0.18
N LYS A 255 23.73 -6.80 1.42
CA LYS A 255 23.69 -8.22 1.77
C LYS A 255 22.82 -8.39 3.02
N PHE A 256 21.80 -9.24 2.94
CA PHE A 256 21.09 -9.69 4.14
C PHE A 256 22.07 -10.21 5.19
N THR A 257 21.95 -9.69 6.41
CA THR A 257 22.76 -10.09 7.56
C THR A 257 22.26 -11.40 8.17
N GLU A 258 20.99 -11.72 7.95
CA GLU A 258 20.35 -12.93 8.45
C GLU A 258 19.37 -13.48 7.41
N ILE A 259 19.34 -14.81 7.26
CA ILE A 259 18.37 -15.54 6.44
C ILE A 259 17.75 -16.63 7.32
N GLU A 260 16.46 -16.51 7.59
CA GLU A 260 15.71 -17.42 8.46
C GLU A 260 14.64 -18.17 7.68
N SER A 261 14.33 -19.39 8.10
CA SER A 261 13.13 -20.11 7.68
C SER A 261 12.15 -20.22 8.84
N VAL A 262 10.87 -19.94 8.58
CA VAL A 262 9.81 -20.09 9.59
C VAL A 262 9.45 -21.56 9.84
N ALA A 263 9.64 -22.41 8.83
CA ALA A 263 9.53 -23.86 8.98
C ALA A 263 10.81 -24.42 9.62
N SER A 264 10.69 -25.07 10.78
CA SER A 264 11.82 -25.59 11.53
C SER A 264 12.58 -26.65 10.74
N GLY A 265 13.89 -26.46 10.55
CA GLY A 265 14.81 -27.51 10.10
C GLY A 265 15.53 -27.24 8.78
N PHE A 266 15.13 -26.22 8.01
CA PHE A 266 15.82 -25.89 6.76
C PHE A 266 17.00 -24.95 6.98
N ARG A 267 18.11 -25.26 6.32
CA ARG A 267 19.26 -24.36 6.21
C ARG A 267 19.31 -23.80 4.81
N TRP A 268 19.62 -22.52 4.71
CA TRP A 268 19.67 -21.80 3.46
C TRP A 268 21.05 -21.22 3.23
N GLN A 269 21.50 -21.25 1.99
CA GLN A 269 22.72 -20.57 1.55
C GLN A 269 22.34 -19.46 0.55
N ALA A 270 22.67 -18.22 0.88
CA ALA A 270 22.57 -17.13 -0.08
C ALA A 270 23.79 -17.07 -1.00
N ASN A 271 23.50 -16.99 -2.29
CA ASN A 271 24.43 -16.69 -3.35
C ASN A 271 24.09 -15.31 -3.92
N TYR A 272 24.97 -14.35 -3.69
CA TYR A 272 24.79 -12.97 -4.08
C TYR A 272 25.49 -12.72 -5.42
N GLY A 273 24.71 -12.68 -6.51
CA GLY A 273 25.16 -12.23 -7.83
C GLY A 273 24.99 -10.72 -8.02
N GLU A 274 25.42 -10.22 -9.17
CA GLU A 274 25.29 -8.80 -9.54
C GLU A 274 23.83 -8.39 -9.79
N THR A 275 23.02 -9.30 -10.31
CA THR A 275 21.61 -9.08 -10.71
C THR A 275 20.62 -10.00 -9.99
N ALA A 276 21.10 -10.93 -9.18
CA ALA A 276 20.26 -11.91 -8.51
C ALA A 276 20.79 -12.27 -7.13
N LEU A 277 19.90 -12.38 -6.15
CA LEU A 277 20.12 -13.18 -4.95
C LEU A 277 19.45 -14.54 -5.18
N SER A 278 20.21 -15.63 -5.03
CA SER A 278 19.69 -16.99 -5.04
C SER A 278 19.86 -17.60 -3.65
N VAL A 279 18.76 -17.93 -2.99
CA VAL A 279 18.78 -18.58 -1.68
C VAL A 279 18.48 -20.06 -1.86
N THR A 280 19.51 -20.90 -1.70
CA THR A 280 19.47 -22.32 -2.01
C THR A 280 19.33 -23.16 -0.75
N ARG A 281 18.40 -24.12 -0.74
CA ARG A 281 18.23 -25.07 0.37
C ARG A 281 19.46 -25.99 0.45
N LEU A 282 20.06 -26.05 1.62
CA LEU A 282 21.12 -27.01 1.94
C LEU A 282 20.52 -28.39 2.30
N PRO A 283 21.26 -29.49 2.06
CA PRO A 283 20.91 -30.81 2.55
C PRO A 283 20.79 -30.88 4.08
#